data_AF-A0A925VF12-F1
#
_entry.id   AF-A0A925VF12-F1
#
_cell.length_a   1.000
_cell.length_b   1.000
_cell.length_c   1.000
_cell.angle_alpha   90.00
_cell.angle_beta   90.00
_cell.angle_gamma   90.00
#
_symmetry.space_group_name_H-M   'P 1'
#
loop_
_entity.id
_entity.type
_entity.pdbx_description
1 polymer ?
#
loop_
_entity_poly.entity_id
_entity_poly.type
_entity_poly.pdbx_seq_one_letter_code
_entity_poly.pdbx_strand_id
1 'polypeptide(L)'
;MYTINNAVGALVEIRIWTPVTVEEAGAWSRDHDRVVDGVADTYVCFVDLVGATVFPPGAVEAYTAVMRDEPRLRRTGILLGTSAVQSLQVDRMLRDASNPVRRAYRDPLELLAWLDPVLGPLERVRLRSVMRQHGHVTELAHG
;
A
#
# COMPACT_ATOMS: atom_id res chain seq x y z
N MET A 1 5.21 12.66 -3.38
CA MET A 1 3.82 12.65 -3.89
C MET A 1 3.13 11.34 -3.57
N TYR A 2 1.80 11.36 -3.45
CA TYR A 2 1.02 10.15 -3.21
C TYR A 2 -0.42 10.27 -3.71
N THR A 3 -1.11 9.13 -3.80
CA THR A 3 -2.57 9.04 -3.85
C THR A 3 -3.08 8.06 -2.79
N ILE A 4 -4.27 8.31 -2.24
CA ILE A 4 -5.01 7.38 -1.38
C ILE A 4 -6.45 7.35 -1.87
N ASN A 5 -6.93 6.18 -2.27
CA ASN A 5 -8.28 6.00 -2.81
C ASN A 5 -8.96 4.80 -2.15
N ASN A 6 -10.28 4.85 -2.05
CA ASN A 6 -11.13 3.69 -1.80
C ASN A 6 -12.26 3.72 -2.84
N ALA A 7 -12.17 2.86 -3.86
CA ALA A 7 -13.13 2.86 -4.97
C ALA A 7 -14.24 1.82 -4.78
N VAL A 8 -13.95 0.71 -4.08
CA VAL A 8 -14.92 -0.35 -3.86
C VAL A 8 -14.64 -1.09 -2.57
N GLY A 9 -15.71 -1.36 -1.81
CA GLY A 9 -15.64 -2.17 -0.59
C GLY A 9 -14.57 -1.72 0.39
N ALA A 10 -13.83 -2.68 0.92
CA ALA A 10 -12.79 -2.53 1.93
C ALA A 10 -11.40 -2.25 1.34
N LEU A 11 -11.23 -2.21 0.02
CA LEU A 11 -9.92 -2.04 -0.62
C LEU A 11 -9.48 -0.56 -0.62
N VAL A 12 -8.41 -0.26 0.10
CA VAL A 12 -7.73 1.03 0.07
C VAL A 12 -6.49 0.91 -0.81
N GLU A 13 -6.32 1.85 -1.74
CA GLU A 13 -5.27 1.90 -2.73
C GLU A 13 -4.36 3.09 -2.43
N ILE A 14 -3.11 2.81 -2.12
CA ILE A 14 -2.09 3.81 -1.83
C ILE A 14 -1.01 3.70 -2.90
N ARG A 15 -0.60 4.84 -3.46
CA ARG A 15 0.56 4.90 -4.34
C ARG A 15 1.47 6.02 -3.85
N ILE A 16 2.77 5.77 -3.76
CA ILE A 16 3.77 6.77 -3.35
C ILE A 16 4.91 6.75 -4.36
N TRP A 17 5.31 7.94 -4.83
CA TRP A 17 6.42 8.09 -5.78
C TRP A 17 7.23 9.35 -5.49
N THR A 18 8.51 9.29 -5.89
CA THR A 18 9.49 10.36 -5.66
C THR A 18 9.27 11.54 -6.63
N PRO A 19 9.59 12.78 -6.22
CA PRO A 19 10.07 13.21 -4.90
C PRO A 19 9.01 13.11 -3.81
N VAL A 20 9.42 12.69 -2.61
CA VAL A 20 8.61 12.70 -1.38
C VAL A 20 9.16 13.77 -0.46
N THR A 21 8.30 14.68 0.02
CA THR A 21 8.68 15.73 0.98
C THR A 21 8.13 15.44 2.38
N VAL A 22 8.61 16.17 3.39
CA VAL A 22 8.14 16.02 4.77
C VAL A 22 6.72 16.59 4.93
N GLU A 23 6.42 17.67 4.22
CA GLU A 23 5.09 18.29 4.21
C GLU A 23 4.03 17.32 3.64
N GLU A 24 4.39 16.59 2.59
CA GLU A 24 3.54 15.55 2.01
C GLU A 24 3.29 14.41 3.01
N ALA A 25 4.27 14.04 3.84
CA ALA A 25 4.08 13.01 4.87
C ALA A 25 3.08 13.46 5.94
N GLY A 26 3.11 14.74 6.33
CA GLY A 26 2.13 15.31 7.25
C GLY A 26 0.71 15.35 6.66
N ALA A 27 0.58 15.63 5.36
CA ALA A 27 -0.71 15.56 4.66
C ALA A 27 -1.20 14.11 4.52
N TRP A 28 -0.30 13.18 4.24
CA TRP A 28 -0.61 11.78 3.99
C TRP A 28 -1.37 11.12 5.13
N SER A 29 -0.96 11.35 6.38
CA SER A 29 -1.65 10.76 7.54
C SER A 29 -3.12 11.20 7.63
N ARG A 30 -3.39 12.49 7.43
CA ARG A 30 -4.77 13.01 7.43
C ARG A 30 -5.61 12.46 6.29
N ASP A 31 -5.04 12.37 5.10
CA ASP A 31 -5.74 11.84 3.93
C ASP A 31 -5.96 10.32 4.03
N HIS A 32 -5.04 9.61 4.69
CA HIS A 32 -5.18 8.20 5.01
C HIS A 32 -6.38 7.98 5.93
N ASP A 33 -6.41 8.69 7.06
CA ASP A 33 -7.48 8.58 8.06
C ASP A 33 -8.84 8.93 7.43
N ARG A 34 -8.90 10.02 6.66
CA ARG A 34 -10.12 10.43 5.95
C ARG A 34 -10.67 9.34 5.03
N VAL A 35 -9.81 8.63 4.30
CA VAL A 35 -10.24 7.55 3.39
C VAL A 35 -10.65 6.31 4.19
N VAL A 36 -9.86 5.92 5.19
CA VAL A 36 -10.11 4.75 6.03
C VAL A 36 -11.37 4.92 6.87
N ASP A 37 -11.68 6.11 7.36
CA ASP A 37 -12.92 6.43 8.07
C ASP A 37 -14.17 6.40 7.17
N GLY A 38 -13.98 6.55 5.86
CA GLY A 38 -15.04 6.31 4.87
C GLY A 38 -15.37 4.82 4.69
N VAL A 39 -14.52 3.91 5.16
CA VAL A 39 -14.75 2.46 5.08
C VAL A 39 -15.53 1.98 6.30
N ALA A 40 -16.64 1.28 6.07
CA ALA A 40 -17.66 0.99 7.07
C ALA A 40 -17.19 0.17 8.30
N ASP A 41 -16.22 -0.72 8.13
CA ASP A 41 -15.73 -1.59 9.22
C ASP A 41 -14.22 -1.78 9.10
N THR A 42 -13.80 -2.84 8.44
CA THR A 42 -12.40 -3.20 8.27
C THR A 42 -11.91 -2.94 6.85
N TYR A 43 -10.61 -2.77 6.67
CA TYR A 43 -10.02 -2.47 5.37
C TYR A 43 -8.79 -3.34 5.04
N VAL A 44 -8.50 -3.44 3.75
CA VAL A 44 -7.33 -4.09 3.18
C VAL A 44 -6.59 -3.05 2.35
N CYS A 45 -5.27 -2.94 2.53
CA CYS A 45 -4.45 -1.98 1.81
C CYS A 45 -3.63 -2.65 0.71
N PHE A 46 -3.66 -2.06 -0.48
CA PHE A 46 -2.64 -2.23 -1.49
C PHE A 46 -1.78 -0.96 -1.55
N VAL A 47 -0.47 -1.12 -1.39
CA VAL A 47 0.49 0.00 -1.40
C VAL A 47 1.48 -0.21 -2.55
N ASP A 48 1.46 0.68 -3.52
CA ASP A 48 2.39 0.72 -4.64
C ASP A 48 3.51 1.71 -4.37
N LEU A 49 4.73 1.19 -4.15
CA LEU A 49 5.95 1.96 -3.93
C LEU A 49 6.92 1.86 -5.12
N VAL A 50 6.52 1.31 -6.26
CA VAL A 50 7.46 1.03 -7.37
C VAL A 50 8.13 2.31 -7.88
N GLY A 51 7.41 3.44 -7.87
CA GLY A 51 7.90 4.75 -8.29
C GLY A 51 8.67 5.54 -7.23
N ALA A 52 8.85 5.00 -6.02
CA ALA A 52 9.61 5.67 -4.96
C ALA A 52 11.05 5.11 -4.88
N THR A 53 12.00 5.98 -4.55
CA THR A 53 13.44 5.62 -4.48
C THR A 53 14.00 5.70 -3.07
N VAL A 54 13.60 6.70 -2.29
CA VAL A 54 14.01 6.91 -0.91
C VAL A 54 12.95 7.76 -0.21
N PHE A 55 12.72 7.48 1.07
CA PHE A 55 11.87 8.29 1.93
C PHE A 55 12.71 9.18 2.84
N PRO A 56 12.39 10.47 2.98
CA PRO A 56 13.05 11.31 3.98
C PRO A 56 12.70 10.79 5.40
N PRO A 57 13.57 11.02 6.41
CA PRO A 57 13.35 10.51 7.76
C PRO A 57 11.98 10.85 8.36
N GLY A 58 11.52 12.10 8.21
CA GLY A 58 10.20 12.52 8.70
C GLY A 58 9.03 11.77 8.04
N ALA A 59 9.18 11.33 6.78
CA ALA A 59 8.17 10.50 6.12
C ALA A 59 8.18 9.06 6.67
N VAL A 60 9.37 8.50 6.91
CA VAL A 60 9.52 7.17 7.54
C VAL A 60 8.85 7.16 8.91
N GLU A 61 9.09 8.19 9.73
CA GLU A 61 8.47 8.32 11.05
C GLU A 61 6.95 8.43 10.96
N ALA A 62 6.43 9.29 10.08
CA ALA A 62 4.99 9.48 9.89
C ALA A 62 4.29 8.18 9.41
N TYR A 63 4.85 7.50 8.42
CA TYR A 63 4.30 6.23 7.93
C TYR A 63 4.34 5.15 9.00
N THR A 64 5.44 5.05 9.75
CA THR A 64 5.58 4.05 10.82
C THR A 64 4.61 4.32 11.97
N ALA A 65 4.36 5.60 12.30
CA ALA A 65 3.40 5.97 13.32
C ALA A 65 1.98 5.50 12.97
N VAL A 66 1.54 5.73 11.72
CA VAL A 66 0.26 5.19 11.25
C VAL A 66 0.28 3.66 11.27
N MET A 67 1.32 3.02 10.75
CA MET A 67 1.40 1.54 10.72
C MET A 67 1.27 0.87 12.10
N ARG A 68 1.64 1.55 13.18
CA ARG A 68 1.50 1.02 14.55
C ARG A 68 0.06 1.04 15.06
N ASP A 69 -0.79 1.93 14.53
CA ASP A 69 -2.14 2.18 15.06
C ASP A 69 -3.21 2.07 13.96
N GLU A 70 -3.37 0.85 13.43
CA GLU A 70 -4.41 0.53 12.43
C GLU A 70 -5.25 -0.67 12.91
N PRO A 71 -6.11 -0.52 13.94
CA PRO A 71 -6.86 -1.65 14.52
C PRO A 71 -7.88 -2.27 13.56
N ARG A 72 -8.33 -1.52 12.56
CA ARG A 72 -9.29 -1.97 11.53
C ARG A 72 -8.62 -2.60 10.31
N LEU A 73 -7.28 -2.60 10.25
CA LEU A 73 -6.54 -3.18 9.12
C LEU A 73 -6.55 -4.70 9.19
N ARG A 74 -7.01 -5.33 8.11
CA ARG A 74 -6.96 -6.80 7.96
C ARG A 74 -5.69 -7.29 7.32
N ARG A 75 -5.16 -6.55 6.33
CA ARG A 75 -4.01 -6.95 5.53
C ARG A 75 -3.44 -5.79 4.70
N THR A 76 -2.11 -5.68 4.59
CA THR A 76 -1.44 -4.72 3.68
C THR A 76 -0.42 -5.39 2.79
N GLY A 77 -0.63 -5.31 1.47
CA GLY A 77 0.33 -5.76 0.47
C GLY A 77 1.11 -4.59 -0.08
N ILE A 78 2.43 -4.59 0.10
CA ILE A 78 3.31 -3.50 -0.36
C ILE A 78 4.12 -4.00 -1.56
N LEU A 79 3.98 -3.34 -2.71
CA LEU A 79 4.78 -3.61 -3.90
C LEU A 79 6.01 -2.71 -3.92
N LEU A 80 7.19 -3.30 -3.91
CA LEU A 80 8.48 -2.60 -3.87
C LEU A 80 9.01 -2.35 -5.28
N GLY A 81 9.70 -1.22 -5.46
CA GLY A 81 10.49 -0.94 -6.65
C GLY A 81 11.85 -1.64 -6.64
N THR A 82 12.71 -1.23 -7.57
CA THR A 82 14.09 -1.73 -7.71
C THR A 82 15.07 -1.08 -6.72
N SER A 83 14.67 -0.03 -6.01
CA SER A 83 15.54 0.67 -5.06
C SER A 83 15.82 -0.19 -3.81
N ALA A 84 17.09 -0.55 -3.63
CA ALA A 84 17.56 -1.25 -2.44
C ALA A 84 17.41 -0.40 -1.17
N VAL A 85 17.64 0.92 -1.26
CA VAL A 85 17.51 1.85 -0.13
C VAL A 85 16.06 1.89 0.35
N GLN A 86 15.12 2.08 -0.57
CA GLN A 86 13.69 2.03 -0.24
C GLN A 86 13.32 0.69 0.39
N SER A 87 13.75 -0.42 -0.21
CA SER A 87 13.43 -1.76 0.29
C SER A 87 13.87 -1.93 1.75
N LEU A 88 15.11 -1.52 2.06
CA LEU A 88 15.64 -1.54 3.43
C LEU A 88 14.86 -0.61 4.38
N GLN A 89 14.40 0.55 3.91
CA GLN A 89 13.54 1.43 4.72
C GLN A 89 12.22 0.76 5.04
N VAL A 90 11.55 0.16 4.04
CA VAL A 90 10.28 -0.56 4.23
C VAL A 90 10.44 -1.74 5.17
N ASP A 91 11.50 -2.55 5.02
CA ASP A 91 11.77 -3.68 5.91
C ASP A 91 12.00 -3.25 7.37
N ARG A 92 12.54 -2.06 7.60
CA ARG A 92 12.67 -1.49 8.96
C ARG A 92 11.31 -1.02 9.47
N MET A 93 10.57 -0.25 8.69
CA MET A 93 9.23 0.24 9.06
C MET A 93 8.29 -0.93 9.44
N LEU A 94 8.28 -2.01 8.65
CA LEU A 94 7.45 -3.18 8.92
C LEU A 94 7.83 -3.89 10.22
N ARG A 95 9.12 -4.00 10.53
CA ARG A 95 9.59 -4.56 11.80
C ARG A 95 9.22 -3.67 12.99
N ASP A 96 9.41 -2.36 12.83
CA ASP A 96 9.14 -1.36 13.87
C ASP A 96 7.64 -1.15 14.15
N ALA A 97 6.79 -1.45 13.17
CA ALA A 97 5.34 -1.48 13.33
C ALA A 97 4.84 -2.76 14.02
N SER A 98 5.67 -3.82 14.05
CA SER A 98 5.42 -5.08 14.76
C SER A 98 4.05 -5.71 14.50
N ASN A 99 3.54 -5.64 13.26
CA ASN A 99 2.22 -6.17 12.93
C ASN A 99 2.29 -7.13 11.72
N PRO A 100 1.99 -8.43 11.93
CA PRO A 100 2.19 -9.48 10.93
C PRO A 100 1.25 -9.43 9.73
N VAL A 101 0.23 -8.56 9.75
CA VAL A 101 -0.73 -8.43 8.64
C VAL A 101 -0.19 -7.64 7.45
N ARG A 102 1.06 -7.15 7.52
CA ARG A 102 1.71 -6.40 6.44
C ARG A 102 2.85 -7.22 5.85
N ARG A 103 2.94 -7.24 4.52
CA ARG A 103 4.05 -7.88 3.82
C ARG A 103 4.43 -7.11 2.57
N ALA A 104 5.73 -7.05 2.32
CA ALA A 104 6.30 -6.47 1.11
C ALA A 104 6.65 -7.55 0.08
N TYR A 105 6.50 -7.21 -1.19
CA TYR A 105 6.68 -8.07 -2.34
C TYR A 105 7.46 -7.33 -3.43
N ARG A 106 8.23 -8.09 -4.21
CA ARG A 106 8.80 -7.62 -5.48
C ARG A 106 7.99 -8.11 -6.67
N ASP A 107 7.39 -9.29 -6.55
CA ASP A 107 6.53 -9.85 -7.58
C ASP A 107 5.06 -9.42 -7.36
N PRO A 108 4.46 -8.68 -8.30
CA PRO A 108 3.05 -8.31 -8.21
C PRO A 108 2.09 -9.50 -8.20
N LEU A 109 2.45 -10.64 -8.80
CA LEU A 109 1.62 -11.85 -8.79
C LEU A 109 1.59 -12.52 -7.41
N GLU A 110 2.72 -12.54 -6.70
CA GLU A 110 2.76 -13.02 -5.31
C GLU A 110 1.93 -12.14 -4.39
N LEU A 111 2.00 -10.82 -4.57
CA LEU A 111 1.18 -9.87 -3.81
C LEU A 111 -0.30 -10.11 -4.04
N LEU A 112 -0.70 -10.26 -5.32
CA LEU A 112 -2.08 -10.60 -5.69
C LEU A 112 -2.55 -11.88 -5.00
N ALA A 113 -1.77 -12.95 -5.13
CA ALA A 113 -2.10 -14.24 -4.55
C ALA A 113 -2.26 -14.17 -3.02
N TRP A 114 -1.49 -13.30 -2.36
CA TRP A 114 -1.58 -13.12 -0.92
C TRP A 114 -2.74 -12.23 -0.47
N LEU A 115 -3.14 -11.23 -1.25
CA LEU A 115 -4.33 -10.42 -0.94
C LEU A 115 -5.64 -11.11 -1.33
N ASP A 116 -5.65 -11.92 -2.39
CA ASP A 116 -6.87 -12.53 -2.94
C ASP A 116 -7.79 -13.23 -1.91
N PRO A 117 -7.27 -13.99 -0.91
CA PRO A 117 -8.12 -14.66 0.07
C PRO A 117 -8.92 -13.73 1.00
N VAL A 118 -8.51 -12.47 1.16
CA VAL A 118 -9.19 -11.50 2.04
C VAL A 118 -10.03 -10.47 1.29
N LEU A 119 -10.01 -10.51 -0.03
CA LEU A 119 -10.75 -9.58 -0.88
C LEU A 119 -12.10 -10.17 -1.32
N GLY A 120 -13.11 -9.30 -1.41
CA GLY A 120 -14.37 -9.61 -2.08
C GLY A 120 -14.23 -9.64 -3.62
N PRO A 121 -15.22 -10.18 -4.35
CA PRO A 121 -15.16 -10.30 -5.81
C PRO A 121 -14.89 -8.96 -6.54
N LEU A 122 -15.57 -7.89 -6.14
CA LEU A 122 -15.38 -6.57 -6.75
C LEU A 122 -14.01 -5.96 -6.43
N GLU A 123 -13.53 -6.16 -5.21
CA GLU A 123 -12.21 -5.70 -4.78
C GLU A 123 -11.08 -6.42 -5.53
N ARG A 124 -11.22 -7.73 -5.78
CA ARG A 124 -10.27 -8.49 -6.60
C ARG A 124 -10.18 -7.94 -8.04
N VAL A 125 -11.33 -7.63 -8.65
CA VAL A 125 -11.39 -7.02 -9.98
C VAL A 125 -10.73 -5.64 -9.95
N ARG A 126 -11.03 -4.84 -8.92
CA ARG A 126 -10.44 -3.52 -8.74
C ARG A 126 -8.93 -3.56 -8.55
N LEU A 127 -8.43 -4.45 -7.69
CA LEU A 127 -7.00 -4.62 -7.45
C LEU A 127 -6.26 -5.00 -8.74
N ARG A 128 -6.79 -5.95 -9.50
CA ARG A 128 -6.22 -6.31 -10.82
C ARG A 128 -6.26 -5.13 -11.80
N SER A 129 -7.34 -4.36 -11.81
CA SER A 129 -7.46 -3.16 -12.65
C SER A 129 -6.41 -2.11 -12.30
N VAL A 130 -6.22 -1.78 -11.02
CA VAL A 130 -5.25 -0.76 -10.62
C VAL A 130 -3.81 -1.22 -10.88
N MET A 131 -3.50 -2.50 -10.64
CA MET A 131 -2.18 -3.05 -10.95
C MET A 131 -1.87 -3.01 -12.45
N ARG A 132 -2.87 -3.24 -13.33
CA ARG A 132 -2.72 -3.04 -14.78
C ARG A 132 -2.51 -1.59 -15.15
N GLN A 133 -3.31 -0.68 -14.58
CA GLN A 133 -3.18 0.76 -14.82
C GLN A 133 -1.81 1.30 -14.43
N HIS A 134 -1.19 0.71 -13.40
CA HIS A 134 0.16 1.06 -12.96
C HIS A 134 1.27 0.29 -13.70
N GLY A 135 0.92 -0.65 -14.59
CA GLY A 135 1.87 -1.41 -15.41
C GLY A 135 2.51 -2.62 -14.71
N HIS A 136 1.96 -3.08 -13.59
CA HIS A 136 2.54 -4.18 -12.79
C HIS A 136 2.15 -5.57 -13.27
N VAL A 137 1.01 -5.70 -13.95
CA VAL A 137 0.58 -6.97 -14.53
C VAL A 137 0.09 -6.75 -15.95
N THR A 138 0.44 -7.67 -16.85
CA THR A 138 -0.07 -7.69 -18.23
C THR A 138 -1.39 -8.45 -18.30
N GLU A 139 -2.13 -8.35 -19.40
CA GLU A 139 -3.31 -9.19 -19.62
C GLU A 139 -2.95 -10.66 -19.45
N LEU A 140 -3.63 -11.35 -18.53
CA LEU A 140 -3.66 -12.81 -18.57
C LEU A 140 -4.36 -13.15 -19.89
N ALA A 141 -3.61 -13.72 -20.83
CA ALA A 141 -4.20 -14.38 -21.99
C ALA A 141 -5.25 -15.34 -21.45
N HIS A 142 -6.51 -15.13 -21.84
CA HIS A 142 -7.60 -16.00 -21.44
C HIS A 142 -7.31 -17.37 -22.08
N GLY A 143 -6.87 -18.31 -21.25
CA GLY A 143 -6.81 -19.73 -21.57
C GLY A 143 -8.11 -20.42 -21.18
#